data_AF-A0AA95SDP5-F1
#
_entry.id   AF-A0AA95SDP5-F1
#
_cell.length_a   1.000
_cell.length_b   1.000
_cell.length_c   1.000
_cell.angle_alpha   90.00
_cell.angle_beta   90.00
_cell.angle_gamma   90.00
#
_symmetry.space_group_name_H-M   'P 1'
#
loop_
_entity.id
_entity.type
_entity.pdbx_description
1 polymer ?
#
loop_
_entity_poly.entity_id
_entity_poly.type
_entity_poly.pdbx_seq_one_letter_code
_entity_poly.pdbx_strand_id
1 'polypeptide(L)' 'MALFNKRYANYYNTKYRLTVHVYEKRFYDKMIADKEGMLEVSRYIHLNPVEAKMVRKPEYSPWSSYHFF' A
#
# COMPACT_ATOMS: atom_id res chain seq x y z
N MET A 1 6.66 -7.68 8.68
CA MET A 1 5.22 -7.49 8.37
C MET A 1 4.27 -8.57 8.87
N ALA A 2 4.72 -9.78 9.21
CA ALA A 2 3.82 -10.89 9.60
C ALA A 2 2.82 -10.56 10.72
N LEU A 3 3.26 -9.89 11.80
CA LEU A 3 2.38 -9.55 12.92
C LEU A 3 1.29 -8.54 12.54
N PHE A 4 1.64 -7.49 11.79
CA PHE A 4 0.69 -6.47 11.35
C PHE A 4 -0.40 -7.08 10.46
N ASN A 5 0.02 -7.83 9.43
CA ASN A 5 -0.91 -8.51 8.53
C ASN A 5 -1.80 -9.50 9.29
N LYS A 6 -1.25 -10.29 10.23
CA LYS A 6 -2.05 -11.22 11.05
C LYS A 6 -3.10 -10.49 11.87
N ARG A 7 -2.74 -9.37 12.52
CA ARG A 7 -3.69 -8.58 13.33
C ARG A 7 -4.82 -8.01 12.47
N TYR A 8 -4.50 -7.45 11.31
CA TYR A 8 -5.52 -6.92 10.41
C TYR A 8 -6.41 -8.03 9.82
N ALA A 9 -5.83 -9.15 9.40
CA ALA A 9 -6.59 -10.28 8.88
C ALA A 9 -7.56 -10.84 9.93
N ASN A 10 -7.11 -11.00 11.18
CA ASN A 10 -7.97 -11.41 12.28
C ASN A 10 -9.11 -10.40 12.51
N TYR A 11 -8.79 -9.10 12.59
CA TYR A 11 -9.79 -8.04 12.74
C TYR A 11 -10.84 -8.08 11.62
N TYR A 12 -10.41 -8.15 10.36
CA TYR A 12 -11.27 -8.15 9.19
C TYR A 12 -12.20 -9.37 9.19
N ASN A 13 -11.65 -10.56 9.41
CA ASN A 13 -12.40 -11.80 9.46
C ASN A 13 -13.40 -11.83 10.63
N THR A 14 -13.02 -11.35 11.82
CA THR A 14 -13.94 -11.23 12.96
C THR A 14 -15.06 -10.23 12.68
N LYS A 15 -14.75 -9.06 12.11
CA LYS A 15 -15.74 -8.00 11.82
C LYS A 15 -16.80 -8.47 10.83
N TYR A 16 -16.41 -9.19 9.78
CA TYR A 16 -17.30 -9.61 8.71
C TYR A 16 -17.72 -11.09 8.81
N ARG A 17 -17.35 -11.79 9.89
CA ARG A 17 -17.63 -13.22 10.13
C ARG A 17 -17.17 -14.12 8.97
N LEU A 18 -15.94 -13.89 8.49
CA LEU A 18 -15.31 -14.64 7.40
C LEU A 18 -14.17 -15.53 7.92
N THR A 19 -13.78 -16.51 7.12
CA THR A 19 -12.64 -17.42 7.38
C THR A 19 -11.69 -17.51 6.19
N VAL A 20 -11.52 -16.38 5.47
CA VAL A 20 -10.72 -16.31 4.24
C VAL A 20 -9.29 -15.82 4.48
N HIS A 21 -8.40 -16.16 3.55
CA HIS A 21 -7.09 -15.53 3.47
C HIS A 21 -7.24 -14.10 2.94
N VAL A 22 -6.86 -13.11 3.76
CA VAL A 22 -6.96 -11.67 3.39
C VAL A 22 -5.78 -11.21 2.52
N TYR A 23 -4.61 -11.84 2.65
CA TYR A 23 -3.41 -11.50 1.90
C TYR A 23 -3.02 -12.66 0.99
N GLU A 24 -2.77 -12.36 -0.29
CA GLU A 24 -2.39 -13.37 -1.29
C GLU A 24 -0.93 -13.81 -1.17
N LYS A 25 0.00 -12.85 -0.97
CA LYS A 25 1.45 -13.10 -0.94
C LYS A 25 2.12 -12.45 0.26
N ARG A 26 3.34 -12.90 0.56
CA ARG A 26 4.18 -12.26 1.59
C ARG A 26 4.53 -10.84 1.17
N PHE A 27 4.77 -10.00 2.17
CA PHE A 27 5.35 -8.68 1.94
C PHE A 27 6.79 -8.81 1.43
N TYR A 28 7.17 -7.92 0.51
CA TYR A 28 8.53 -7.82 -0.02
C TYR A 28 9.14 -6.49 0.42
N ASP A 29 10.41 -6.54 0.80
CA ASP A 29 11.21 -5.39 1.18
C ASP A 29 12.47 -5.28 0.32
N LYS A 30 12.87 -4.04 0.04
CA LYS A 30 14.13 -3.72 -0.64
C LYS A 30 14.71 -2.48 0.02
N MET A 31 15.97 -2.56 0.44
CA MET A 31 16.69 -1.42 1.01
C MET A 31 16.98 -0.39 -0.09
N ILE A 32 16.73 0.88 0.22
CA ILE A 32 17.07 2.03 -0.62
C ILE A 32 18.21 2.76 0.08
N ALA A 33 19.33 2.95 -0.61
CA ALA A 33 20.54 3.51 -0.01
C ALA A 33 20.70 5.01 -0.26
N ASP A 34 20.16 5.50 -1.38
CA ASP A 34 20.37 6.85 -1.90
C ASP A 34 19.09 7.68 -1.97
N LYS A 35 19.25 9.00 -2.10
CA LYS A 35 18.13 9.95 -2.08
C LYS A 35 17.32 9.88 -3.38
N GLU A 36 17.99 9.66 -4.50
CA GLU A 36 17.40 9.54 -5.82
C GLU A 36 16.44 8.35 -5.86
N GLY A 37 16.85 7.20 -5.31
CA GLY A 37 16.02 6.01 -5.15
C GLY A 37 14.84 6.24 -4.22
N MET A 38 14.99 7.07 -3.17
CA MET A 38 13.84 7.44 -2.33
C MET A 38 12.80 8.26 -3.12
N LEU A 39 13.25 9.22 -3.93
CA LEU A 39 12.37 10.02 -4.78
C LEU A 39 11.69 9.16 -5.86
N GLU A 40 12.42 8.21 -6.45
CA GLU A 40 11.88 7.28 -7.42
C GLU A 40 10.77 6.41 -6.83
N VAL A 41 10.99 5.85 -5.63
CA VAL A 41 9.98 5.02 -4.95
C VAL A 41 8.79 5.86 -4.49
N SER A 42 9.00 7.08 -4.00
CA SER A 42 7.91 8.00 -3.67
C SER A 42 7.05 8.29 -4.91
N ARG A 43 7.68 8.64 -6.04
CA ARG A 43 6.97 8.86 -7.32
C ARG A 43 6.18 7.63 -7.74
N TYR A 44 6.77 6.44 -7.66
CA TYR A 44 6.08 5.17 -7.97
C TYR A 44 4.83 4.98 -7.09
N ILE A 45 4.94 5.15 -5.77
CA ILE A 45 3.82 4.96 -4.84
C ILE A 45 2.66 5.90 -5.16
N HIS A 46 2.94 7.17 -5.45
CA HIS A 46 1.91 8.18 -5.72
C HIS A 46 1.30 8.08 -7.12
N LEU A 47 2.05 7.57 -8.11
CA LEU A 47 1.56 7.35 -9.46
C LEU A 47 0.80 6.04 -9.63
N ASN A 48 1.01 5.04 -8.76
CA ASN A 48 0.38 3.73 -8.88
C ASN A 48 -1.16 3.76 -9.01
N PRO A 49 -1.92 4.59 -8.27
CA PRO A 49 -3.37 4.72 -8.48
C PRO A 49 -3.78 5.24 -9.86
N VAL A 50 -2.93 6.07 -10.48
CA VAL A 50 -3.14 6.60 -11.84
C VAL A 50 -2.85 5.50 -12.87
N GLU A 51 -1.72 4.80 -12.73
CA GLU A 51 -1.33 3.69 -13.60
C GLU A 51 -2.35 2.54 -13.55
N ALA A 52 -2.89 2.25 -12.37
CA ALA A 52 -3.97 1.29 -12.15
C ALA A 52 -5.36 1.79 -12.63
N LYS A 53 -5.44 3.00 -13.22
CA LYS A 53 -6.67 3.64 -13.72
C LYS A 53 -7.76 3.82 -12.67
N MET A 54 -7.39 3.91 -11.39
CA MET A 54 -8.33 4.17 -10.29
C MET A 54 -8.68 5.65 -10.20
N VAL A 55 -7.75 6.53 -10.55
CA VAL A 55 -7.90 7.99 -10.55
C VAL A 55 -7.21 8.61 -11.77
N ARG A 56 -7.62 9.82 -12.15
CA ARG A 56 -7.02 10.55 -13.29
C ARG A 56 -5.73 11.28 -12.94
N LYS A 57 -5.54 11.63 -11.67
CA LYS A 57 -4.36 12.32 -11.16
C LYS A 57 -4.00 11.85 -9.75
N PRO A 58 -2.74 11.95 -9.32
CA PRO A 58 -2.31 11.51 -7.99
C PRO A 58 -3.04 12.23 -6.85
N GLU A 59 -3.35 13.53 -7.01
CA GLU A 59 -4.08 14.33 -6.01
C GLU A 59 -5.52 13.84 -5.78
N TYR A 60 -6.04 12.98 -6.63
CA TYR A 60 -7.42 12.50 -6.47
C TYR A 60 -7.48 11.20 -5.66
N SER A 61 -6.34 10.63 -5.27
CA SER A 61 -6.31 9.43 -4.42
C SER A 61 -6.46 9.80 -2.95
N PRO A 62 -7.60 9.52 -2.29
CA PRO A 62 -7.79 9.85 -0.88
C PRO A 62 -6.98 8.94 0.06
N TRP A 63 -6.43 7.84 -0.47
CA TRP A 63 -5.67 6.83 0.27
C TRP A 63 -4.17 7.00 0.12
N SER A 64 -3.71 8.19 -0.25
CA SER A 64 -2.31 8.52 -0.45
C SER A 64 -1.90 9.73 0.38
N SER A 65 -0.65 9.76 0.82
CA SER A 65 -0.04 10.93 1.45
C SER A 65 0.42 12.00 0.47
N TYR A 66 0.07 11.90 -0.82
CA TYR A 66 0.52 12.83 -1.86
C TYR A 66 0.29 14.30 -1.51
N HIS A 67 -0.81 14.63 -0.83
CA HIS A 67 -1.13 15.99 -0.42
C HIS A 67 -0.23 16.58 0.69
N PHE A 68 0.62 15.76 1.32
CA PHE A 68 1.50 16.19 2.40
C PHE A 68 2.96 16.41 1.94
N PHE A 69 3.25 16.19 0.66
CA PHE A 69 4.55 16.44 0.03
C PHE A 69 4.44 17.63 -0.93
#